data_AF-A0AB34JUA5-F1
#
_entry.id   AF-A0AB34JUA5-F1
#
_cell.length_a   1.000
_cell.length_b   1.000
_cell.length_c   1.000
_cell.angle_alpha   90.00
_cell.angle_beta   90.00
_cell.angle_gamma   90.00
#
_symmetry.space_group_name_H-M   'P 1'
#
loop_
_entity.id
_entity.type
_entity.pdbx_description
1 polymer ?
#
loop_
_entity_poly.entity_id
_entity_poly.type
_entity_poly.pdbx_seq_one_letter_code
_entity_poly.pdbx_strand_id
1 'polypeptide(L)'
;MAQPVSVQLGTPAGDALLLIPADHALVSGLPMLPWAQHASVNGVAMVSLHHFQAVRAFGPYLRFSKQPSDMDFARNTSVLYFKLNSAAWERILAAHIKAGLLEAMAEAGATTVAEYVDVFNSLQFNDWSDLELHSTDFAPCEPFAQPATAGVPGRPAVYQGRGARRRLITAAVAAQPGSAGQPGPAALKFLELTKLSSMEHTGEAQAFWELSYLLGMLGQCFTRSSRDDELSSVRLVAAALLAALRSRYQGSIL
;
A
#
# COMPACT_ATOMS: atom_id res chain seq x y z
N MET A 1 -27.48 9.76 -2.65
CA MET A 1 -26.94 8.43 -2.32
C MET A 1 -25.57 8.32 -2.96
N ALA A 2 -24.52 8.11 -2.18
CA ALA A 2 -23.17 7.91 -2.74
C ALA A 2 -23.16 6.63 -3.60
N GLN A 3 -22.52 6.69 -4.76
CA GLN A 3 -22.32 5.53 -5.62
C GLN A 3 -21.46 4.50 -4.86
N PRO A 4 -21.76 3.19 -4.95
CA PRO A 4 -20.92 2.18 -4.31
C PRO A 4 -19.49 2.25 -4.88
N VAL A 5 -18.50 2.21 -3.99
CA VAL A 5 -17.09 2.16 -4.38
C VAL A 5 -16.83 0.75 -4.93
N SER A 6 -16.43 0.63 -6.19
CA SER A 6 -15.91 -0.62 -6.74
C SER A 6 -14.40 -0.51 -6.92
N VAL A 7 -13.67 -1.44 -6.32
CA VAL A 7 -12.20 -1.47 -6.32
C VAL A 7 -11.71 -2.71 -7.03
N GLN A 8 -10.82 -2.52 -7.99
CA GLN A 8 -10.06 -3.63 -8.57
C GLN A 8 -8.60 -3.52 -8.21
N LEU A 9 -7.98 -4.65 -7.90
CA LEU A 9 -6.54 -4.72 -7.67
C LEU A 9 -5.82 -5.10 -8.96
N GLY A 10 -5.10 -4.14 -9.53
CA GLY A 10 -4.12 -4.41 -10.58
C GLY A 10 -2.81 -4.93 -9.99
N THR A 11 -2.06 -5.72 -10.76
CA THR A 11 -0.70 -6.17 -10.39
C THR A 11 0.35 -5.51 -11.28
N PRO A 12 0.92 -4.36 -10.90
CA PRO A 12 2.19 -3.92 -11.46
C PRO A 12 3.36 -4.72 -10.87
N ALA A 13 4.51 -4.66 -11.54
CA ALA A 13 5.77 -5.16 -10.99
C ALA A 13 6.19 -4.29 -9.80
N GLY A 14 5.92 -4.75 -8.56
CA GLY A 14 6.39 -4.08 -7.33
C GLY A 14 5.35 -3.88 -6.24
N ASP A 15 4.09 -3.66 -6.63
CA ASP A 15 3.00 -3.24 -5.73
C ASP A 15 1.64 -3.73 -6.24
N ALA A 16 0.55 -3.43 -5.53
CA ALA A 16 -0.81 -3.52 -6.04
C ALA A 16 -1.33 -2.12 -6.43
N LEU A 17 -2.15 -2.03 -7.47
CA LEU A 17 -2.85 -0.79 -7.83
C LEU A 17 -4.30 -0.86 -7.38
N LEU A 18 -4.73 0.16 -6.66
CA LEU A 18 -6.12 0.41 -6.35
C LEU A 18 -6.77 1.11 -7.55
N LEU A 19 -7.58 0.39 -8.31
CA LEU A 19 -8.29 0.93 -9.47
C LEU A 19 -9.70 1.36 -9.08
N ILE A 20 -10.04 2.61 -9.39
CA ILE A 20 -11.35 3.22 -9.10
C ILE A 20 -11.85 3.88 -10.40
N PRO A 21 -13.17 3.87 -10.68
CA PRO A 21 -13.74 4.61 -11.81
C PRO A 21 -13.34 6.09 -11.77
N ALA A 22 -12.95 6.65 -12.90
CA ALA A 22 -12.44 8.02 -13.01
C ALA A 22 -13.49 9.09 -12.68
N ASP A 23 -14.77 8.76 -12.82
CA ASP A 23 -15.92 9.61 -12.51
C ASP A 23 -16.40 9.49 -11.05
N HIS A 24 -15.78 8.63 -10.25
CA HIS A 24 -16.16 8.43 -8.86
C HIS A 24 -15.83 9.67 -7.99
N ALA A 25 -16.73 10.01 -7.05
CA ALA A 25 -16.61 11.21 -6.22
C ALA A 25 -15.33 11.27 -5.35
N LEU A 26 -14.74 10.12 -5.00
CA LEU A 26 -13.43 10.08 -4.33
C LEU A 26 -12.31 10.72 -5.15
N VAL A 27 -12.36 10.58 -6.48
CA VAL A 27 -11.29 11.06 -7.37
C VAL A 27 -11.32 12.58 -7.44
N SER A 28 -12.51 13.15 -7.61
CA SER A 28 -12.69 14.61 -7.65
C SER A 28 -12.63 15.27 -6.27
N GLY A 29 -13.10 14.58 -5.23
CA GLY A 29 -13.11 15.10 -3.86
C GLY A 29 -11.76 15.01 -3.13
N LEU A 30 -10.81 14.23 -3.65
CA LEU A 30 -9.45 14.08 -3.08
C LEU A 30 -8.38 14.40 -4.15
N PRO A 31 -8.31 15.64 -4.66
CA PRO A 31 -7.43 16.01 -5.78
C PRO A 31 -5.93 16.01 -5.41
N MET A 32 -5.60 16.10 -4.13
CA MET A 32 -4.24 16.03 -3.58
C MET A 32 -3.63 14.63 -3.63
N LEU A 33 -4.46 13.57 -3.78
CA LEU A 33 -3.95 12.22 -3.93
C LEU A 33 -3.40 12.04 -5.36
N PRO A 34 -2.30 11.29 -5.52
CA PRO A 34 -1.62 11.15 -6.81
C PRO A 34 -2.34 10.15 -7.75
N TRP A 35 -3.58 10.47 -8.12
CA TRP A 35 -4.38 9.67 -9.04
C TRP A 35 -3.70 9.61 -10.42
N ALA A 36 -3.38 8.40 -10.87
CA ALA A 36 -2.81 8.17 -12.19
C ALA A 36 -3.86 7.57 -13.14
N GLN A 37 -3.95 8.09 -14.36
CA GLN A 37 -4.81 7.53 -15.40
C GLN A 37 -4.45 6.06 -15.68
N HIS A 38 -5.45 5.21 -15.82
CA HIS A 38 -5.27 3.78 -16.07
C HIS A 38 -6.10 3.33 -17.28
N ALA A 39 -5.67 2.23 -17.91
CA ALA A 39 -6.45 1.61 -18.97
C ALA A 39 -7.87 1.27 -18.47
N SER A 40 -8.86 1.51 -19.34
CA SER A 40 -10.25 1.21 -19.03
C SER A 40 -10.45 -0.28 -18.75
N VAL A 41 -11.27 -0.61 -17.77
CA VAL A 41 -11.68 -1.98 -17.49
C VAL A 41 -13.14 -2.12 -17.87
N ASN A 42 -13.48 -3.10 -18.70
CA ASN A 42 -14.86 -3.34 -19.17
C ASN A 42 -15.53 -2.09 -19.76
N GLY A 43 -14.75 -1.24 -20.44
CA GLY A 43 -15.24 0.00 -21.05
C GLY A 43 -15.40 1.20 -20.09
N VAL A 44 -15.12 1.04 -18.79
CA VAL A 44 -15.16 2.12 -17.80
C VAL A 44 -13.77 2.74 -17.67
N ALA A 45 -13.69 4.08 -17.75
CA ALA A 45 -12.44 4.81 -17.54
C ALA A 45 -12.00 4.67 -16.08
N MET A 46 -10.73 4.35 -15.86
CA MET A 46 -10.19 4.07 -14.52
C MET A 46 -9.07 5.03 -14.18
N VAL A 47 -8.98 5.39 -12.91
CA VAL A 47 -7.77 5.94 -12.30
C VAL A 47 -7.20 4.93 -11.31
N SER A 48 -5.94 5.13 -10.95
CA SER A 48 -5.20 4.25 -10.08
C SER A 48 -4.48 5.02 -8.98
N LEU A 49 -4.37 4.37 -7.82
CA LEU A 49 -3.53 4.78 -6.70
C LEU A 49 -2.69 3.57 -6.30
N HIS A 50 -1.41 3.77 -5.97
CA HIS A 50 -0.61 2.67 -5.45
C HIS A 50 -1.13 2.22 -4.08
N HIS A 51 -1.06 0.93 -3.79
CA HIS A 51 -1.57 0.38 -2.52
C HIS A 51 -0.91 1.05 -1.32
N PHE A 52 0.41 1.24 -1.34
CA PHE A 52 1.08 1.93 -0.23
C PHE A 52 0.58 3.38 -0.03
N GLN A 53 0.18 4.07 -1.11
CA GLN A 53 -0.39 5.42 -1.04
C GLN A 53 -1.80 5.37 -0.46
N ALA A 54 -2.60 4.38 -0.85
CA ALA A 54 -3.92 4.15 -0.28
C ALA A 54 -3.85 3.82 1.22
N VAL A 55 -2.92 2.96 1.63
CA VAL A 55 -2.68 2.65 3.06
C VAL A 55 -2.22 3.90 3.80
N ARG A 56 -1.33 4.70 3.22
CA ARG A 56 -0.88 5.94 3.84
C ARG A 56 -2.03 6.94 4.05
N ALA A 57 -2.95 7.03 3.10
CA ALA A 57 -4.09 7.95 3.13
C ALA A 57 -5.20 7.48 4.07
N PHE A 58 -5.67 6.24 3.91
CA PHE A 58 -6.89 5.74 4.57
C PHE A 58 -6.64 4.72 5.69
N GLY A 59 -5.39 4.27 5.83
CA GLY A 59 -4.99 3.27 6.82
C GLY A 59 -5.00 3.71 8.29
N PRO A 60 -4.83 4.99 8.68
CA PRO A 60 -4.63 5.31 10.10
C PRO A 60 -5.76 4.89 11.04
N TYR A 61 -7.01 4.93 10.60
CA TYR A 61 -8.19 4.54 11.40
C TYR A 61 -8.48 3.03 11.39
N LEU A 62 -7.72 2.24 10.63
CA LEU A 62 -7.86 0.79 10.63
C LEU A 62 -7.43 0.19 11.97
N ARG A 63 -7.95 -0.99 12.26
CA ARG A 63 -7.62 -1.77 13.47
C ARG A 63 -7.78 -3.25 13.19
N PHE A 64 -7.17 -4.12 14.00
CA PHE A 64 -7.44 -5.56 13.87
C PHE A 64 -8.73 -5.92 14.60
N SER A 65 -9.54 -6.75 13.95
CA SER A 65 -10.64 -7.41 14.66
C SER A 65 -10.11 -8.21 15.84
N LYS A 66 -10.85 -8.24 16.94
CA LYS A 66 -10.45 -8.92 18.18
C LYS A 66 -10.84 -10.40 18.21
N GLN A 67 -11.32 -10.94 17.09
CA GLN A 67 -11.56 -12.37 16.94
C GLN A 67 -10.24 -13.15 17.10
N PRO A 68 -10.25 -14.32 17.79
CA PRO A 68 -9.02 -15.06 18.07
C PRO A 68 -8.19 -15.39 16.81
N SER A 69 -8.84 -15.83 15.73
CA SER A 69 -8.17 -16.18 14.46
C SER A 69 -7.49 -14.98 13.80
N ASP A 70 -8.10 -13.80 13.90
CA ASP A 70 -7.59 -12.58 13.28
C ASP A 70 -6.40 -12.04 14.08
N MET A 71 -6.48 -12.09 15.42
CA MET A 71 -5.36 -11.74 16.29
C MET A 71 -4.18 -12.71 16.14
N ASP A 72 -4.44 -14.01 16.01
CA ASP A 72 -3.39 -14.99 15.77
C ASP A 72 -2.73 -14.80 14.39
N PHE A 73 -3.51 -14.46 13.36
CA PHE A 73 -2.95 -14.04 12.08
C PHE A 73 -2.05 -12.81 12.24
N ALA A 74 -2.55 -11.73 12.87
CA ALA A 74 -1.81 -10.48 13.04
C ALA A 74 -0.51 -10.64 13.84
N ARG A 75 -0.49 -11.53 14.84
CA ARG A 75 0.71 -11.86 15.63
C ARG A 75 1.78 -12.60 14.86
N ASN A 76 1.40 -13.34 13.82
CA ASN A 76 2.32 -14.18 13.06
C ASN A 76 2.74 -13.55 11.74
N THR A 77 1.96 -12.62 11.20
CA THR A 77 2.21 -11.96 9.92
C THR A 77 3.13 -10.74 10.06
N SER A 78 4.10 -10.63 9.14
CA SER A 78 5.00 -9.47 9.07
C SER A 78 4.31 -8.23 8.48
N VAL A 79 4.76 -7.04 8.89
CA VAL A 79 4.37 -5.77 8.24
C VAL A 79 4.65 -5.73 6.74
N LEU A 80 5.65 -6.48 6.23
CA LEU A 80 5.95 -6.54 4.79
C LEU A 80 4.91 -7.31 3.98
N TYR A 81 3.96 -7.96 4.66
CA TYR A 81 2.86 -8.73 4.07
C TYR A 81 1.51 -7.99 4.15
N PHE A 82 1.51 -6.69 4.47
CA PHE A 82 0.29 -5.91 4.56
C PHE A 82 -0.26 -5.54 3.17
N LYS A 83 -0.88 -6.51 2.49
CA LYS A 83 -1.58 -6.30 1.21
C LYS A 83 -3.05 -6.63 1.40
N LEU A 84 -3.92 -5.66 1.22
CA LEU A 84 -5.37 -5.85 1.35
C LEU A 84 -5.98 -6.25 0.00
N ASN A 85 -7.07 -7.00 0.04
CA ASN A 85 -7.84 -7.39 -1.13
C ASN A 85 -8.86 -6.30 -1.55
N SER A 86 -9.49 -6.47 -2.72
CA SER A 86 -10.47 -5.51 -3.24
C SER A 86 -11.64 -5.28 -2.29
N ALA A 87 -12.24 -6.34 -1.74
CA ALA A 87 -13.41 -6.23 -0.89
C ALA A 87 -13.12 -5.45 0.41
N ALA A 88 -11.94 -5.65 0.99
CA ALA A 88 -11.47 -4.88 2.13
C ALA A 88 -11.37 -3.39 1.78
N TRP A 89 -10.79 -3.05 0.64
CA TRP A 89 -10.68 -1.66 0.20
C TRP A 89 -12.03 -1.01 -0.09
N GLU A 90 -12.97 -1.71 -0.72
CA GLU A 90 -14.33 -1.20 -0.96
C GLU A 90 -15.01 -0.83 0.37
N ARG A 91 -14.92 -1.74 1.36
CA ARG A 91 -15.46 -1.53 2.71
C ARG A 91 -14.81 -0.34 3.41
N ILE A 92 -13.48 -0.26 3.40
CA ILE A 92 -12.72 0.83 4.03
C ILE A 92 -13.07 2.18 3.41
N LEU A 93 -13.08 2.28 2.07
CA LEU A 93 -13.39 3.54 1.40
C LEU A 93 -14.86 3.94 1.63
N ALA A 94 -15.79 2.99 1.60
CA ALA A 94 -17.18 3.25 1.93
C ALA A 94 -17.35 3.78 3.37
N ALA A 95 -16.61 3.25 4.34
CA ALA A 95 -16.63 3.72 5.73
C ALA A 95 -16.18 5.18 5.84
N HIS A 96 -15.10 5.57 5.15
CA HIS A 96 -14.60 6.94 5.14
C HIS A 96 -15.59 7.91 4.47
N ILE A 97 -16.22 7.51 3.36
CA ILE A 97 -17.29 8.30 2.73
C ILE A 97 -18.48 8.44 3.68
N LYS A 98 -18.91 7.35 4.32
CA LYS A 98 -20.01 7.37 5.29
C LYS A 98 -19.72 8.23 6.52
N ALA A 99 -18.45 8.35 6.91
CA ALA A 99 -17.99 9.25 7.96
C ALA A 99 -17.94 10.74 7.53
N GLY A 100 -18.31 11.06 6.29
CA GLY A 100 -18.40 12.42 5.80
C GLY A 100 -17.11 12.98 5.22
N LEU A 101 -16.14 12.13 4.82
CA LEU A 101 -14.86 12.59 4.30
C LEU A 101 -15.02 13.57 3.13
N LEU A 102 -15.90 13.28 2.18
CA LEU A 102 -16.04 14.11 0.97
C LEU A 102 -16.72 15.44 1.28
N GLU A 103 -17.73 15.42 2.15
CA GLU A 103 -18.43 16.60 2.63
C GLU A 103 -17.48 17.50 3.41
N ALA A 104 -16.72 16.95 4.37
CA ALA A 104 -15.77 17.71 5.17
C ALA A 104 -14.63 18.31 4.31
N MET A 105 -14.15 17.57 3.31
CA MET A 105 -13.16 18.08 2.35
C MET A 105 -13.71 19.25 1.53
N ALA A 106 -14.96 19.16 1.08
CA ALA A 106 -15.62 20.22 0.33
C ALA A 106 -15.90 21.46 1.19
N GLU A 107 -16.37 21.28 2.42
CA GLU A 107 -16.61 22.35 3.38
C GLU A 107 -15.32 23.11 3.76
N ALA A 108 -14.23 22.37 3.95
CA ALA A 108 -12.91 22.96 4.23
C ALA A 108 -12.25 23.59 2.99
N GLY A 109 -12.73 23.30 1.77
CA GLY A 109 -12.07 23.71 0.53
C GLY A 109 -10.66 23.12 0.40
N ALA A 110 -10.41 21.97 1.01
CA ALA A 110 -9.07 21.40 1.18
C ALA A 110 -8.53 20.84 -0.15
N THR A 111 -7.34 21.28 -0.55
CA THR A 111 -6.69 20.91 -1.83
C THR A 111 -5.25 20.44 -1.66
N THR A 112 -4.69 20.57 -0.45
CA THR A 112 -3.33 20.16 -0.13
C THR A 112 -3.30 18.91 0.77
N VAL A 113 -2.14 18.26 0.83
CA VAL A 113 -1.94 17.10 1.72
C VAL A 113 -2.03 17.49 3.20
N ALA A 114 -1.60 18.70 3.58
CA ALA A 114 -1.67 19.15 4.96
C ALA A 114 -3.14 19.34 5.40
N GLU A 115 -3.93 20.04 4.59
CA GLU A 115 -5.36 20.25 4.86
C GLU A 115 -6.13 18.93 4.86
N TYR A 116 -5.78 17.99 3.97
CA TYR A 116 -6.33 16.64 4.01
C TYR A 116 -6.09 15.97 5.36
N VAL A 117 -4.86 16.01 5.87
CA VAL A 117 -4.54 15.39 7.15
C VAL A 117 -5.35 16.03 8.28
N ASP A 118 -5.50 17.36 8.27
CA ASP A 118 -6.31 18.07 9.26
C ASP A 118 -7.79 17.65 9.21
N VAL A 119 -8.38 17.60 8.01
CA VAL A 119 -9.77 17.13 7.80
C VAL A 119 -9.91 15.67 8.20
N PHE A 120 -9.00 14.82 7.74
CA PHE A 120 -9.00 13.38 8.00
C PHE A 120 -8.93 13.09 9.50
N ASN A 121 -8.08 13.82 10.24
CA ASN A 121 -7.94 13.71 11.69
C ASN A 121 -9.20 14.15 12.45
N SER A 122 -10.05 14.97 11.84
CA SER A 122 -11.31 15.44 12.43
C SER A 122 -12.49 14.47 12.24
N LEU A 123 -12.32 13.43 11.41
CA LEU A 123 -13.38 12.47 11.11
C LEU A 123 -13.82 11.71 12.35
N GLN A 124 -15.13 11.46 12.44
CA GLN A 124 -15.74 10.69 13.50
C GLN A 124 -16.41 9.44 12.93
N PHE A 125 -16.03 8.28 13.46
CA PHE A 125 -16.61 6.99 13.07
C PHE A 125 -17.56 6.51 14.17
N ASN A 126 -18.83 6.40 13.82
CA ASN A 126 -19.88 5.89 14.71
C ASN A 126 -19.92 4.36 14.74
N ASP A 127 -19.43 3.72 13.68
CA ASP A 127 -19.34 2.27 13.53
C ASP A 127 -17.94 1.93 13.00
N TRP A 128 -17.26 1.02 13.69
CA TRP A 128 -15.89 0.63 13.40
C TRP A 128 -15.80 -0.70 12.67
N SER A 129 -16.91 -1.43 12.52
CA SER A 129 -16.92 -2.77 11.90
C SER A 129 -16.34 -2.75 10.48
N ASP A 130 -16.60 -1.70 9.71
CA ASP A 130 -16.06 -1.50 8.36
C ASP A 130 -14.57 -1.11 8.32
N LEU A 131 -13.97 -0.80 9.47
CA LEU A 131 -12.54 -0.48 9.62
C LEU A 131 -11.76 -1.57 10.37
N GLU A 132 -12.44 -2.60 10.88
CA GLU A 132 -11.80 -3.78 11.45
C GLU A 132 -11.25 -4.67 10.34
N LEU A 133 -9.97 -4.98 10.38
CA LEU A 133 -9.34 -5.93 9.46
C LEU A 133 -9.47 -7.34 10.01
N HIS A 134 -9.94 -8.22 9.15
CA HIS A 134 -9.99 -9.66 9.34
C HIS A 134 -8.86 -10.34 8.59
N SER A 135 -8.50 -11.55 9.01
CA SER A 135 -7.50 -12.38 8.31
C SER A 135 -7.86 -12.63 6.84
N THR A 136 -9.15 -12.67 6.51
CA THR A 136 -9.64 -12.82 5.13
C THR A 136 -9.47 -11.58 4.26
N ASP A 137 -9.19 -10.41 4.84
CA ASP A 137 -8.99 -9.16 4.10
C ASP A 137 -7.62 -9.11 3.39
N PHE A 138 -6.71 -10.00 3.74
CA PHE A 138 -5.34 -9.99 3.23
C PHE A 138 -5.24 -10.78 1.92
N ALA A 139 -4.71 -10.13 0.89
CA ALA A 139 -4.36 -10.74 -0.37
C ALA A 139 -2.93 -11.33 -0.33
N PRO A 140 -2.66 -12.41 -1.08
CA PRO A 140 -1.32 -12.97 -1.15
C PRO A 140 -0.31 -11.98 -1.76
N CYS A 141 0.91 -11.98 -1.21
CA CYS A 141 2.09 -11.29 -1.73
C CYS A 141 3.32 -12.22 -1.69
N GLU A 142 4.43 -11.81 -2.32
CA GLU A 142 5.60 -12.67 -2.39
C GLU A 142 6.23 -12.86 -1.00
N PRO A 143 6.38 -14.12 -0.55
CA PRO A 143 6.92 -14.38 0.76
C PRO A 143 8.39 -13.96 0.90
N PHE A 144 8.74 -13.37 2.04
CA PHE A 144 10.10 -12.91 2.34
C PHE A 144 11.09 -14.07 2.47
N ALA A 145 10.70 -15.16 3.14
CA ALA A 145 11.59 -16.26 3.49
C ALA A 145 11.71 -17.35 2.40
N GLN A 146 10.85 -17.35 1.39
CA GLN A 146 10.89 -18.39 0.35
C GLN A 146 11.74 -17.93 -0.85
N PRO A 147 12.45 -18.86 -1.51
CA PRO A 147 13.12 -18.57 -2.77
C PRO A 147 12.10 -18.08 -3.81
N ALA A 148 12.53 -17.17 -4.69
CA ALA A 148 11.68 -16.73 -5.79
C ALA A 148 11.22 -17.94 -6.63
N THR A 149 9.92 -18.03 -6.91
CA THR A 149 9.47 -18.85 -8.04
C THR A 149 9.94 -18.12 -9.30
N ALA A 150 10.59 -18.82 -10.24
CA ALA A 150 11.09 -18.19 -11.46
C ALA A 150 9.95 -17.43 -12.15
N GLY A 151 10.04 -16.10 -12.17
CA GLY A 151 9.03 -15.25 -12.80
C GLY A 151 8.96 -15.52 -14.30
N VAL A 152 7.76 -15.69 -14.84
CA VAL A 152 7.53 -15.66 -16.28
C VAL A 152 7.84 -14.24 -16.76
N PRO A 153 8.66 -14.05 -17.81
CA PRO A 153 9.10 -12.72 -18.23
C PRO A 153 7.91 -11.83 -18.62
N GLY A 154 7.70 -10.77 -17.83
CA GLY A 154 6.84 -9.64 -18.19
C GLY A 154 7.49 -8.81 -19.29
N ARG A 155 6.73 -8.46 -20.32
CA ARG A 155 7.20 -7.80 -21.55
C ARG A 155 6.98 -6.28 -21.44
N PRO A 156 8.01 -5.43 -21.27
CA PRO A 156 7.82 -3.99 -21.42
C PRO A 156 7.90 -3.62 -22.91
N ALA A 157 6.92 -2.87 -23.41
CA ALA A 157 6.97 -2.26 -24.72
C ALA A 157 7.70 -0.91 -24.64
N VAL A 158 8.92 -0.83 -25.18
CA VAL A 158 9.65 0.44 -25.32
C VAL A 158 9.39 1.01 -26.71
N TYR A 159 8.87 2.24 -26.78
CA TYR A 159 8.72 2.97 -28.05
C TYR A 159 9.94 3.89 -28.25
N GLN A 160 10.75 3.64 -29.28
CA GLN A 160 11.73 4.61 -29.78
C GLN A 160 11.44 5.01 -31.23
N GLY A 161 11.51 6.31 -31.49
CA GLY A 161 11.48 6.90 -32.83
C GLY A 161 11.00 8.36 -32.85
N ARG A 162 11.79 9.25 -33.46
CA ARG A 162 11.37 10.55 -34.00
C ARG A 162 10.94 10.33 -35.46
N GLY A 163 9.75 10.78 -35.83
CA GLY A 163 9.23 10.73 -37.21
C GLY A 163 8.25 9.57 -37.48
N ALA A 164 7.44 9.74 -38.53
CA ALA A 164 6.16 9.08 -38.81
C ALA A 164 6.16 7.56 -39.11
N ARG A 165 7.18 6.80 -38.68
CA ARG A 165 7.19 5.33 -38.75
C ARG A 165 7.84 4.72 -37.50
N ARG A 166 7.09 4.63 -36.40
CA ARG A 166 7.46 3.80 -35.24
C ARG A 166 7.21 2.33 -35.57
N ARG A 167 8.26 1.51 -35.63
CA ARG A 167 8.15 0.05 -35.58
C ARG A 167 8.32 -0.40 -34.12
N LEU A 168 7.45 -1.30 -33.67
CA LEU A 168 7.54 -1.95 -32.36
C LEU A 168 8.78 -2.85 -32.34
N ILE A 169 9.80 -2.51 -31.56
CA ILE A 169 10.94 -3.38 -31.31
C ILE A 169 10.86 -3.78 -29.83
N THR A 170 10.50 -5.04 -29.59
CA THR A 170 10.56 -5.65 -28.26
C THR A 170 12.02 -5.82 -27.85
N ALA A 171 12.51 -4.92 -26.99
CA ALA A 171 13.72 -5.17 -26.23
C ALA A 171 13.35 -6.06 -25.04
N ALA A 172 13.90 -7.27 -24.99
CA ALA A 172 13.87 -8.07 -23.77
C ALA A 172 14.71 -7.33 -22.72
N VAL A 173 14.08 -6.84 -21.65
CA VAL A 173 14.84 -6.49 -20.44
C VAL A 173 15.40 -7.81 -19.95
N ALA A 174 16.73 -7.93 -19.92
CA ALA A 174 17.37 -9.09 -19.34
C ALA A 174 16.85 -9.24 -17.91
N ALA A 175 16.25 -10.39 -17.60
CA ALA A 175 15.98 -10.74 -16.22
C ALA A 175 17.32 -10.64 -15.49
N GLN A 176 17.43 -9.73 -14.52
CA GLN A 176 18.47 -9.87 -13.52
C GLN A 176 18.27 -11.26 -12.92
N PRO A 177 19.32 -12.10 -12.86
CA PRO A 177 19.20 -13.39 -12.24
C PRO A 177 18.80 -13.17 -10.79
N GLY A 178 17.52 -13.36 -10.49
CA GLY A 178 17.05 -13.47 -9.11
C GLY A 178 17.85 -14.62 -8.51
N SER A 179 18.66 -14.34 -7.50
CA SER A 179 19.48 -15.33 -6.83
C SER A 179 18.57 -16.44 -6.30
N ALA A 180 18.49 -17.53 -7.03
CA ALA A 180 17.74 -18.70 -6.62
C ALA A 180 18.25 -19.14 -5.24
N GLY A 181 17.35 -19.22 -4.26
CA GLY A 181 17.64 -19.81 -2.95
C GLY A 181 17.94 -18.86 -1.80
N GLN A 182 18.05 -17.54 -1.99
CA GLN A 182 18.29 -16.63 -0.85
C GLN A 182 16.98 -16.10 -0.25
N PRO A 183 16.83 -16.05 1.09
CA PRO A 183 15.79 -15.26 1.76
C PRO A 183 15.84 -13.79 1.31
N GLY A 184 14.78 -13.02 1.60
CA GLY A 184 14.74 -11.58 1.32
C GLY A 184 15.94 -10.82 1.91
N PRO A 185 16.21 -9.58 1.43
CA PRO A 185 17.43 -8.87 1.76
C PRO A 185 17.69 -8.79 3.26
N ALA A 186 18.90 -9.14 3.70
CA ALA A 186 19.25 -9.17 5.13
C ALA A 186 18.98 -7.83 5.84
N ALA A 187 19.11 -6.71 5.12
CA ALA A 187 18.80 -5.37 5.64
C ALA A 187 17.34 -5.19 6.07
N LEU A 188 16.40 -5.96 5.51
CA LEU A 188 14.96 -5.90 5.82
C LEU A 188 14.54 -6.90 6.89
N LYS A 189 15.44 -7.76 7.37
CA LYS A 189 15.10 -8.85 8.30
C LYS A 189 14.45 -8.33 9.59
N PHE A 190 14.80 -7.14 10.06
CA PHE A 190 14.17 -6.55 11.25
C PHE A 190 12.71 -6.17 11.01
N LEU A 191 12.38 -5.66 9.81
CA LEU A 191 10.99 -5.40 9.41
C LEU A 191 10.22 -6.70 9.21
N GLU A 192 10.86 -7.74 8.66
CA GLU A 192 10.25 -9.06 8.56
C GLU A 192 9.84 -9.63 9.94
N LEU A 193 10.67 -9.39 10.96
CA LEU A 193 10.37 -9.81 12.33
C LEU A 193 9.30 -8.94 13.02
N THR A 194 9.04 -7.74 12.49
CA THR A 194 8.02 -6.84 13.03
C THR A 194 6.64 -7.35 12.65
N LYS A 195 5.81 -7.60 13.66
CA LYS A 195 4.49 -8.22 13.49
C LYS A 195 3.43 -7.16 13.28
N LEU A 196 2.39 -7.50 12.51
CA LEU A 196 1.28 -6.58 12.30
C LEU A 196 0.65 -6.14 13.62
N SER A 197 0.44 -7.07 14.55
CA SER A 197 -0.15 -6.77 15.86
C SER A 197 0.69 -5.81 16.72
N SER A 198 2.01 -5.70 16.50
CA SER A 198 2.85 -4.79 17.29
C SER A 198 2.76 -3.34 16.82
N MET A 199 2.16 -3.09 15.65
CA MET A 199 2.00 -1.75 15.08
C MET A 199 0.60 -1.17 15.32
N GLU A 200 -0.24 -1.86 16.10
CA GLU A 200 -1.58 -1.39 16.49
C GLU A 200 -1.52 -0.70 17.87
N HIS A 201 -1.80 0.60 17.91
CA HIS A 201 -1.87 1.39 19.14
C HIS A 201 -3.24 1.25 19.80
N THR A 202 -3.33 0.36 20.78
CA THR A 202 -4.59 0.09 21.48
C THR A 202 -5.07 1.31 22.27
N GLY A 203 -6.33 1.69 22.06
CA GLY A 203 -6.96 2.84 22.74
C GLY A 203 -6.84 4.17 22.00
N GLU A 204 -6.10 4.21 20.90
CA GLU A 204 -6.02 5.37 20.02
C GLU A 204 -7.09 5.29 18.92
N ALA A 205 -7.64 6.44 18.52
CA ALA A 205 -8.59 6.49 17.40
C ALA A 205 -7.93 6.07 16.08
N GLN A 206 -6.69 6.50 15.86
CA GLN A 206 -5.89 6.14 14.70
C GLN A 206 -4.95 4.98 15.02
N ALA A 207 -5.50 3.83 15.39
CA ALA A 207 -4.70 2.70 15.89
C ALA A 207 -3.57 2.25 14.94
N PHE A 208 -3.68 2.51 13.63
CA PHE A 208 -2.72 2.07 12.61
C PHE A 208 -1.85 3.20 12.05
N TRP A 209 -1.73 4.35 12.73
CA TRP A 209 -0.96 5.48 12.21
C TRP A 209 0.50 5.08 11.91
N GLU A 210 1.23 4.44 12.84
CA GLU A 210 2.63 4.03 12.63
C GLU A 210 2.78 3.08 11.44
N LEU A 211 1.91 2.07 11.34
CA LEU A 211 1.92 1.12 10.23
C LEU A 211 1.69 1.84 8.89
N SER A 212 0.73 2.75 8.86
CA SER A 212 0.36 3.51 7.65
C SER A 212 1.49 4.43 7.20
N TYR A 213 2.18 5.08 8.14
CA TYR A 213 3.38 5.87 7.88
C TYR A 213 4.52 5.00 7.37
N LEU A 214 4.82 3.88 8.04
CA LEU A 214 5.88 2.96 7.65
C LEU A 214 5.69 2.45 6.22
N LEU A 215 4.51 1.93 5.90
CA LEU A 215 4.20 1.41 4.57
C LEU A 215 4.23 2.52 3.51
N GLY A 216 3.73 3.70 3.84
CA GLY A 216 3.84 4.89 2.99
C GLY A 216 5.28 5.27 2.65
N MET A 217 6.20 5.15 3.62
CA MET A 217 7.62 5.42 3.43
C MET A 217 8.33 4.31 2.66
N LEU A 218 8.03 3.04 2.97
CA LEU A 218 8.63 1.90 2.27
C LEU A 218 8.28 1.91 0.78
N GLY A 219 7.07 2.33 0.43
CA GLY A 219 6.61 2.34 -0.96
C GLY A 219 6.29 0.93 -1.45
N GLN A 220 6.70 0.62 -2.69
CA GLN A 220 6.39 -0.65 -3.34
C GLN A 220 7.23 -1.80 -2.74
N CYS A 221 6.65 -2.61 -1.85
CA CYS A 221 7.41 -3.63 -1.09
C CYS A 221 6.86 -5.06 -1.19
N PHE A 222 5.91 -5.34 -2.09
CA PHE A 222 5.25 -6.66 -2.14
C PHE A 222 5.94 -7.70 -3.02
N THR A 223 6.91 -7.28 -3.82
CA THR A 223 7.69 -8.19 -4.67
C THR A 223 9.12 -8.26 -4.18
N ARG A 224 9.79 -9.37 -4.46
CA ARG A 224 11.22 -9.51 -4.23
C ARG A 224 12.01 -8.50 -5.06
N SER A 225 11.62 -8.29 -6.32
CA SER A 225 12.29 -7.33 -7.21
C SER A 225 12.36 -5.93 -6.59
N SER A 226 11.30 -5.48 -5.94
CA SER A 226 11.29 -4.15 -5.32
C SER A 226 12.05 -4.09 -4.00
N ARG A 227 12.15 -5.22 -3.28
CA ARG A 227 12.96 -5.36 -2.06
C ARG A 227 14.46 -5.47 -2.36
N ASP A 228 14.84 -6.10 -3.47
CA ASP A 228 16.23 -6.34 -3.88
C ASP A 228 16.84 -5.13 -4.61
N ASP A 229 16.04 -4.24 -5.19
CA ASP A 229 16.53 -3.01 -5.84
C ASP A 229 17.14 -2.03 -4.82
N GLU A 230 18.47 -1.86 -4.87
CA GLU A 230 19.23 -0.99 -3.97
C GLU A 230 18.81 0.48 -4.00
N LEU A 231 18.24 0.94 -5.12
CA LEU A 231 17.78 2.32 -5.29
C LEU A 231 16.33 2.51 -4.86
N SER A 232 15.64 1.44 -4.45
CA SER A 232 14.24 1.53 -4.03
C SER A 232 14.09 2.25 -2.69
N SER A 233 12.93 2.87 -2.51
CA SER A 233 12.51 3.47 -1.23
C SER A 233 12.58 2.46 -0.09
N VAL A 234 12.28 1.18 -0.36
CA VAL A 234 12.35 0.09 0.62
C VAL A 234 13.75 -0.03 1.21
N ARG A 235 14.79 -0.01 0.35
CA ARG A 235 16.19 -0.14 0.77
C ARG A 235 16.70 1.10 1.51
N LEU A 236 16.38 2.28 1.00
CA LEU A 236 16.77 3.55 1.62
C LEU A 236 16.15 3.70 3.02
N VAL A 237 14.85 3.47 3.16
CA VAL A 237 14.13 3.59 4.43
C VAL A 237 14.59 2.53 5.42
N ALA A 238 14.75 1.28 4.98
CA ALA A 238 15.23 0.22 5.86
C ALA A 238 16.66 0.46 6.37
N ALA A 239 17.55 0.99 5.52
CA ALA A 239 18.90 1.37 5.94
C ALA A 239 18.88 2.49 6.99
N ALA A 240 18.06 3.53 6.78
CA ALA A 240 17.90 4.64 7.72
C ALA A 240 17.34 4.15 9.08
N LEU A 241 16.31 3.31 9.06
CA LEU A 241 15.71 2.72 10.26
C LEU A 241 16.72 1.85 11.01
N LEU A 242 17.46 0.98 10.29
CA LEU A 242 18.47 0.14 10.91
C LEU A 242 19.61 0.96 11.55
N ALA A 243 20.03 2.05 10.90
CA ALA A 243 21.01 2.97 11.45
C ALA A 243 20.50 3.64 12.73
N ALA A 244 19.26 4.13 12.74
CA ALA A 244 18.63 4.73 13.90
C ALA A 244 18.48 3.73 15.07
N LEU A 245 18.04 2.49 14.78
CA LEU A 245 17.95 1.42 15.77
C LEU A 245 19.34 1.11 16.37
N ARG A 246 20.37 0.97 15.52
CA ARG A 246 21.75 0.76 16.01
C ARG A 246 22.21 1.90 16.91
N SER A 247 22.01 3.16 16.50
CA SER A 247 22.38 4.31 17.32
C SER A 247 21.66 4.33 18.67
N ARG A 248 20.39 3.93 18.72
CA ARG A 248 19.57 3.95 19.94
C ARG A 248 19.96 2.83 20.92
N TYR A 249 20.31 1.66 20.40
CA TYR A 249 20.61 0.48 21.24
C TYR A 249 22.11 0.23 21.47
N GLN A 250 23.01 0.86 20.73
CA GLN A 250 24.46 0.83 21.01
C GLN A 250 24.84 1.53 22.32
N GLY A 251 24.00 2.43 22.85
CA GLY A 251 24.20 3.06 24.17
C GLY A 251 23.63 2.28 25.36
N SER A 252 22.98 1.13 25.15
CA SER A 252 22.25 0.39 26.19
C SER A 252 22.88 -0.97 26.53
N ILE A 253 24.11 -1.21 26.07
CA ILE A 253 24.94 -2.38 26.40
C ILE A 253 26.30 -1.88 26.92
N LEU A 254 26.28 -1.27 28.11
CA LEU A 254 27.43 -1.14 29.02
C LEU A 254 26.90 -1.24 30.45
#